data_AF-A0A8D2J5B9-F1
#
_entry.id   AF-A0A8D2J5B9-F1
#
_cell.length_a   1.000
_cell.length_b   1.000
_cell.length_c   1.000
_cell.angle_alpha   90.00
_cell.angle_beta   90.00
_cell.angle_gamma   90.00
#
_symmetry.space_group_name_H-M   'P 1'
#
loop_
_entity.id
_entity.type
_entity.pdbx_description
1 polymer ?
#
loop_
_entity_poly.entity_id
_entity_poly.type
_entity_poly.pdbx_seq_one_letter_code
_entity_poly.pdbx_strand_id
1 'polypeptide(L)'
;YLCLIVSLVHFLANEICYEKLGCFSDKPPWSGIPGRQLFGLPNSPENMNISFLLFTRETGNESQKILYDNTTTIRNSHFSPLRKTRFVIHGYTSTGKYGWVVELCLV
;
A
#
# COMPACT_ATOMS: atom_id res chain seq x y z
N TYR A 1 43.82 26.28 20.97
CA TYR A 1 43.67 25.02 20.21
C TYR A 1 42.20 24.80 19.93
N LEU A 2 41.81 24.75 18.66
CA LEU A 2 40.42 24.48 18.25
C LEU A 2 40.38 23.03 17.77
N CYS A 3 39.63 22.18 18.47
CA CYS A 3 39.42 20.78 18.09
C CYS A 3 38.03 20.65 17.49
N LEU A 4 37.97 20.41 16.18
CA LEU A 4 36.73 20.16 15.46
C LEU A 4 36.58 18.65 15.27
N ILE A 5 35.62 18.06 15.98
CA ILE A 5 35.23 16.66 15.76
C ILE A 5 34.12 16.67 14.70
N VAL A 6 34.47 16.29 13.47
CA VAL A 6 33.47 16.02 12.42
C VAL A 6 33.08 14.55 12.55
N SER A 7 32.02 14.29 13.30
CA SER A 7 31.39 12.97 13.33
C SER A 7 30.60 12.79 12.04
N LEU A 8 31.18 12.13 11.04
CA LEU A 8 30.41 11.59 9.91
C LEU A 8 29.52 10.48 10.47
N VAL A 9 28.26 10.82 10.76
CA VAL A 9 27.24 9.81 11.02
C VAL A 9 26.99 9.10 9.69
N HIS A 10 27.70 7.98 9.48
CA HIS A 10 27.29 7.03 8.47
C HIS A 10 25.95 6.45 8.94
N PHE A 11 24.86 6.99 8.42
CA PHE A 11 23.56 6.34 8.54
C PHE A 11 23.68 4.99 7.82
N LEU A 12 23.86 3.92 8.59
CA LEU A 12 23.69 2.57 8.08
C LEU A 12 22.23 2.45 7.70
N ALA A 13 21.96 2.50 6.40
CA ALA A 13 20.62 2.39 5.89
C ALA A 13 20.02 1.03 6.23
N ASN A 14 18.72 1.02 6.53
CA ASN A 14 17.98 -0.18 6.84
C ASN A 14 17.27 -0.72 5.60
N GLU A 15 16.95 -2.01 5.66
CA GLU A 15 16.14 -2.70 4.67
C GLU A 15 15.21 -3.70 5.35
N ILE A 16 13.98 -3.82 4.84
CA ILE A 16 13.02 -4.85 5.24
C ILE A 16 12.50 -5.57 4.01
N CYS A 17 12.36 -6.89 4.07
CA CYS A 17 11.86 -7.70 2.97
C CYS A 17 10.56 -8.40 3.36
N TYR A 18 9.58 -8.37 2.47
CA TYR A 18 8.34 -9.15 2.57
C TYR A 18 8.31 -10.17 1.44
N GLU A 19 8.05 -11.43 1.76
CA GLU A 19 8.21 -12.60 0.88
C GLU A 19 7.67 -12.38 -0.54
N LYS A 20 6.45 -11.83 -0.67
CA LYS A 20 5.77 -11.62 -1.96
C LYS A 20 5.96 -10.22 -2.57
N LEU A 21 6.55 -9.27 -1.83
CA LEU A 21 6.67 -7.86 -2.24
C LEU A 21 8.11 -7.39 -2.46
N GLY A 22 9.10 -8.20 -2.08
CA GLY A 22 10.51 -7.85 -2.16
C GLY A 22 10.96 -6.97 -1.00
N CYS A 23 12.07 -6.26 -1.22
CA CYS A 23 12.76 -5.48 -0.19
C CYS A 23 12.57 -3.98 -0.37
N PHE A 24 12.46 -3.27 0.75
CA PHE A 24 12.30 -1.83 0.85
C PHE A 24 13.45 -1.28 1.67
N SER A 25 14.14 -0.27 1.15
CA SER A 25 15.22 0.40 1.84
C SER A 25 14.87 1.85 2.13
N ASP A 26 15.38 2.38 3.23
CA ASP A 26 15.29 3.81 3.56
C ASP A 26 16.43 4.64 2.90
N LYS A 27 17.30 4.04 2.08
CA LYS A 27 18.30 4.79 1.29
C LYS A 27 17.64 5.85 0.39
N PRO A 28 18.33 6.95 0.06
CA PRO A 28 17.94 7.82 -1.04
C PRO A 28 17.61 7.00 -2.31
N PRO A 29 16.52 7.31 -3.04
CA PRO A 29 15.66 8.49 -2.90
C PRO A 29 14.44 8.30 -1.97
N TRP A 30 14.38 7.22 -1.19
CA TRP A 30 13.22 6.90 -0.36
C TRP A 30 13.14 7.75 0.91
N SER A 31 14.29 8.03 1.53
CA SER A 31 14.38 8.94 2.67
C SER A 31 15.75 9.65 2.76
N GLY A 32 15.93 10.51 3.76
CA GLY A 32 17.17 11.24 4.00
C GLY A 32 17.50 12.32 2.96
N ILE A 33 16.50 12.78 2.19
CA ILE A 33 16.67 13.80 1.13
C ILE A 33 15.73 15.00 1.34
N PRO A 34 16.00 16.17 0.72
CA PRO A 34 15.07 17.30 0.75
C PRO A 34 13.67 16.88 0.27
N GLY A 35 12.64 17.18 1.08
CA GLY A 35 11.25 16.77 0.83
C GLY A 35 10.88 15.37 1.37
N ARG A 36 11.85 14.58 1.83
CA ARG A 36 11.66 13.26 2.50
C ARG A 36 12.71 13.08 3.59
N GLN A 37 12.74 13.97 4.57
CA GLN A 37 13.80 14.01 5.59
C GLN A 37 13.69 12.89 6.63
N LEU A 38 12.48 12.36 6.86
CA LEU A 38 12.25 11.31 7.84
C LEU A 38 12.64 9.95 7.27
N PHE A 39 13.61 9.30 7.92
CA PHE A 39 13.91 7.89 7.68
C PHE A 39 12.73 7.03 8.13
N GLY A 40 12.36 6.07 7.29
CA GLY A 40 11.25 5.19 7.58
C GLY A 40 11.19 4.05 6.59
N LEU A 41 10.96 2.85 7.12
CA LEU A 41 10.58 1.68 6.34
C LEU A 41 9.06 1.53 6.38
N PRO A 42 8.45 0.94 5.33
CA PRO A 42 7.03 0.66 5.34
C PRO A 42 6.66 -0.29 6.50
N ASN A 43 5.41 -0.20 6.96
CA ASN A 43 4.86 -1.21 7.85
C ASN A 43 4.64 -2.53 7.09
N SER A 44 4.59 -3.65 7.82
CA SER A 44 4.32 -4.94 7.18
C SER A 44 2.92 -5.00 6.57
N PRO A 45 2.71 -5.78 5.50
CA PRO A 45 1.39 -5.96 4.88
C PRO A 45 0.31 -6.38 5.89
N GLU A 46 0.68 -7.20 6.87
CA GLU A 46 -0.21 -7.66 7.94
C GLU A 46 -0.61 -6.50 8.85
N ASN A 47 0.35 -5.65 9.25
CA ASN A 47 0.10 -4.48 10.09
C ASN A 47 -0.71 -3.40 9.36
N MET A 48 -0.50 -3.24 8.04
CA MET A 48 -1.26 -2.30 7.22
C MET A 48 -2.71 -2.75 6.97
N ASN A 49 -3.03 -4.03 7.20
CA ASN A 49 -4.36 -4.63 7.02
C ASN A 49 -5.01 -4.25 5.67
N ILE A 50 -4.23 -4.36 4.60
CA ILE A 50 -4.67 -4.01 3.25
C ILE A 50 -5.79 -4.97 2.84
N SER A 51 -6.90 -4.41 2.33
CA SER A 51 -8.03 -5.20 1.85
C SER A 51 -8.44 -4.78 0.45
N PHE A 52 -8.67 -5.76 -0.42
CA PHE A 52 -9.23 -5.54 -1.75
C PHE A 52 -10.71 -5.90 -1.72
N LEU A 53 -11.57 -4.91 -1.92
CA LEU A 53 -13.02 -5.05 -1.92
C LEU A 53 -13.51 -4.92 -3.36
N LEU A 54 -13.98 -6.02 -3.94
CA LEU A 54 -14.52 -6.05 -5.29
C LEU A 54 -16.00 -5.70 -5.26
N PHE A 55 -16.35 -4.63 -5.99
CA PHE A 55 -17.72 -4.27 -6.31
C PHE A 55 -17.98 -4.57 -7.79
N THR A 56 -19.13 -5.14 -8.07
CA THR A 56 -19.57 -5.44 -9.44
C THR A 56 -21.01 -5.01 -9.61
N ARG A 57 -21.46 -4.87 -10.86
CA ARG A 57 -22.87 -4.55 -11.14
C ARG A 57 -23.80 -5.65 -10.63
N GLU A 58 -23.32 -6.89 -10.61
CA GLU A 58 -24.03 -8.07 -10.13
C GLU A 58 -24.22 -8.08 -8.61
N THR A 59 -23.24 -7.56 -7.86
CA THR A 59 -23.26 -7.57 -6.39
C THR A 59 -23.78 -6.28 -5.78
N GLY A 60 -23.90 -5.19 -6.56
CA GLY A 60 -24.41 -3.91 -6.06
C GLY A 60 -23.53 -3.37 -4.93
N ASN A 61 -24.13 -3.11 -3.76
CA ASN A 61 -23.43 -2.61 -2.58
C ASN A 61 -22.76 -3.72 -1.75
N GLU A 62 -22.91 -4.98 -2.12
CA GLU A 62 -22.25 -6.09 -1.45
C GLU A 62 -20.85 -6.32 -2.05
N SER A 63 -19.81 -6.03 -1.28
CA SER A 63 -18.43 -6.24 -1.72
C SER A 63 -18.00 -7.70 -1.53
N GLN A 64 -17.17 -8.21 -2.44
CA GLN A 64 -16.48 -9.48 -2.28
C GLN A 64 -15.00 -9.24 -1.92
N LYS A 65 -14.52 -9.88 -0.85
CA LYS A 65 -13.11 -9.76 -0.44
C LYS A 65 -12.21 -10.55 -1.40
N ILE A 66 -11.22 -9.87 -1.96
CA ILE A 66 -10.17 -10.45 -2.80
C ILE A 66 -8.85 -10.45 -2.02
N LEU A 67 -8.06 -11.51 -2.17
CA LEU A 67 -6.73 -11.64 -1.60
C LEU A 67 -5.70 -11.64 -2.72
N TYR A 68 -4.70 -10.75 -2.61
CA TYR A 68 -3.63 -10.61 -3.60
C TYR A 68 -2.79 -11.88 -3.75
N ASP A 69 -2.85 -12.73 -2.73
CA ASP A 69 -1.97 -13.86 -2.54
C ASP A 69 -2.71 -15.20 -2.63
N ASN A 70 -4.01 -15.17 -2.96
CA ASN A 70 -4.87 -16.32 -3.16
C ASN A 70 -5.81 -16.08 -4.36
N THR A 71 -5.40 -16.58 -5.54
CA THR A 71 -6.12 -16.44 -6.80
C THR A 71 -7.50 -17.08 -6.81
N THR A 72 -7.77 -18.04 -5.92
CA THR A 72 -9.08 -18.68 -5.79
C THR A 72 -10.15 -17.68 -5.37
N THR A 73 -9.78 -16.65 -4.60
CA THR A 73 -10.72 -15.58 -4.21
C THR A 73 -11.20 -14.78 -5.42
N ILE A 74 -10.35 -14.56 -6.43
CA ILE A 74 -10.73 -13.93 -7.70
C ILE A 74 -11.63 -14.86 -8.51
N ARG A 75 -11.24 -16.13 -8.65
CA ARG A 75 -11.98 -17.12 -9.44
C ARG A 75 -13.39 -17.38 -8.91
N ASN A 76 -13.58 -17.31 -7.60
CA ASN A 76 -14.88 -17.52 -6.94
C ASN A 76 -15.69 -16.23 -6.76
N SER A 77 -15.21 -15.10 -7.29
CA SER A 77 -15.90 -13.82 -7.25
C SER A 77 -16.64 -13.52 -8.56
N HIS A 78 -17.35 -12.40 -8.61
CA HIS A 78 -17.97 -11.86 -9.83
C HIS A 78 -16.98 -11.12 -10.73
N PHE A 79 -15.68 -11.24 -10.48
CA PHE A 79 -14.65 -10.67 -11.36
C PHE A 79 -14.79 -11.24 -12.77
N SER A 80 -14.80 -10.36 -13.77
CA SER A 80 -14.87 -10.72 -15.18
C SER A 80 -13.67 -10.15 -15.93
N PRO A 81 -12.83 -11.00 -16.57
CA PRO A 81 -11.70 -10.52 -17.37
C PRO A 81 -12.15 -9.79 -18.65
N LEU A 82 -13.44 -9.87 -19.01
CA LEU A 82 -14.02 -9.20 -20.16
C LEU A 82 -14.47 -7.77 -19.85
N ARG A 83 -14.43 -7.34 -18.58
CA ARG A 83 -14.85 -6.02 -18.14
C ARG A 83 -13.65 -5.18 -17.74
N LYS A 84 -13.74 -3.87 -17.95
CA LYS A 84 -12.71 -2.93 -17.47
C LYS A 84 -12.66 -2.95 -15.95
N THR A 85 -11.47 -3.13 -15.38
CA THR A 85 -11.23 -3.04 -13.94
C THR A 85 -10.77 -1.63 -13.58
N ARG A 86 -11.34 -1.05 -12.52
CA ARG A 86 -10.92 0.25 -11.95
C ARG A 86 -10.56 0.03 -10.49
N PHE A 87 -9.40 0.55 -10.08
CA PHE A 87 -8.99 0.58 -8.68
C PHE A 87 -9.28 1.96 -8.12
N VAL A 88 -10.00 2.02 -7.00
CA VAL A 88 -10.22 3.25 -6.22
C VAL A 88 -9.46 3.09 -4.91
N ILE A 89 -8.44 3.94 -4.72
CA ILE A 89 -7.54 3.87 -3.56
C ILE A 89 -7.70 5.16 -2.77
N HIS A 90 -8.01 5.02 -1.48
CA HIS A 90 -8.19 6.15 -0.60
C HIS A 90 -6.85 6.65 -0.04
N GLY A 91 -6.86 7.88 0.48
CA GLY A 91 -5.70 8.50 1.11
C GLY A 91 -6.02 9.04 2.51
N TYR A 92 -5.60 10.28 2.74
CA TYR A 92 -5.67 11.01 4.01
C TYR A 92 -6.97 10.78 4.79
N THR A 93 -6.85 10.23 6.00
CA THR A 93 -7.93 9.98 6.98
C THR A 93 -9.20 9.30 6.44
N SER A 94 -9.12 8.66 5.27
CA SER A 94 -10.24 8.05 4.57
C SER A 94 -10.21 6.53 4.76
N THR A 95 -11.29 5.86 4.33
CA THR A 95 -11.42 4.40 4.37
C THR A 95 -12.02 3.87 3.08
N GLY A 96 -11.70 2.62 2.73
CA GLY A 96 -12.30 1.91 1.60
C GLY A 96 -13.65 1.25 1.90
N LYS A 97 -14.17 1.38 3.12
CA LYS A 97 -15.37 0.66 3.57
C LYS A 97 -16.69 1.41 3.35
N TYR A 98 -16.65 2.74 3.25
CA TYR A 98 -17.82 3.61 3.10
C TYR A 98 -17.42 4.99 2.56
N GLY A 99 -18.41 5.80 2.18
CA GLY A 99 -18.22 7.15 1.65
C GLY A 99 -17.76 7.17 0.19
N TRP A 100 -17.05 8.24 -0.20
CA TRP A 100 -16.71 8.55 -1.59
C TRP A 100 -16.06 7.39 -2.36
N VAL A 101 -15.28 6.55 -1.68
CA VAL A 101 -14.60 5.40 -2.29
C VAL A 101 -15.61 4.37 -2.82
N VAL A 102 -16.62 4.05 -2.01
CA VAL A 102 -17.68 3.10 -2.37
C VAL A 102 -18.65 3.76 -3.34
N GLU A 103 -18.98 5.02 -3.11
CA GLU A 103 -19.87 5.79 -4.00
C GLU A 103 -19.34 5.79 -5.44
N LEU A 104 -18.03 6.00 -5.66
CA LEU A 104 -17.42 5.92 -7.00
C LEU A 104 -17.53 4.56 -7.68
N CYS A 105 -17.72 3.47 -6.92
CA CYS A 105 -17.91 2.13 -7.46
C CYS A 105 -19.37 1.82 -7.81
N LEU A 106 -20.33 2.62 -7.33
CA LEU A 106 -21.76 2.41 -7.51
C LEU A 106 -22.36 3.29 -8.62
N VAL A 107 -21.54 4.14 -9.26
CA VAL A 107 -21.94 5.04 -10.37
C VAL A 107 -21.70 4.41 -11.74
#